data_AF-A0A4R1WGK5-F1
#
_entry.id   AF-A0A4R1WGK5-F1
#
_cell.length_a   1.000
_cell.length_b   1.000
_cell.length_c   1.000
_cell.angle_alpha   90.00
_cell.angle_beta   90.00
_cell.angle_gamma   90.00
#
_symmetry.space_group_name_H-M   'P 1'
#
loop_
_entity.id
_entity.type
_entity.pdbx_description
1 polymer ?
#
loop_
_entity_poly.entity_id
_entity_poly.type
_entity_poly.pdbx_seq_one_letter_code
_entity_poly.pdbx_strand_id
1 'polypeptide(L)' 'MELTPSSTAFIAVHLQHDIIGTDGAFGGVFAAQAAERGVVAVTAELLDAARSAKATVVYLRVA' A
#
# COMPACT_ATOMS: atom_id res chain seq x y z
N MET A 1 -8.83 -0.32 -18.12
CA MET A 1 -9.90 -0.57 -17.12
C MET A 1 -10.40 0.79 -16.65
N GLU A 2 -11.71 0.95 -16.46
CA GLU A 2 -12.31 2.18 -15.92
C GLU A 2 -12.84 1.91 -14.51
N LEU A 3 -12.57 2.81 -13.56
CA LEU A 3 -12.95 2.69 -12.15
C LEU A 3 -13.91 3.81 -11.78
N THR A 4 -15.06 3.47 -11.19
CA THR A 4 -16.01 4.46 -10.66
C THR A 4 -15.75 4.67 -9.17
N PRO A 5 -15.44 5.88 -8.69
CA PRO A 5 -15.07 6.11 -7.28
C PRO A 5 -16.11 5.65 -6.26
N SER A 6 -17.40 5.81 -6.54
CA SER A 6 -18.49 5.43 -5.62
C SER A 6 -18.67 3.91 -5.43
N SER A 7 -18.07 3.11 -6.31
CA SER A 7 -18.12 1.64 -6.25
C SER A 7 -16.72 1.01 -6.22
N THR A 8 -15.68 1.81 -5.99
CA THR A 8 -14.28 1.35 -5.93
C THR A 8 -13.66 1.69 -4.58
N ALA A 9 -12.96 0.72 -3.98
CA ALA A 9 -12.15 0.91 -2.79
C ALA A 9 -10.71 0.47 -3.04
N PHE A 10 -9.77 1.21 -2.47
CA PHE A 10 -8.34 0.89 -2.46
C PHE A 10 -7.97 0.42 -1.06
N ILE A 11 -7.43 -0.80 -0.95
CA ILE A 11 -7.07 -1.40 0.33
C ILE A 11 -5.55 -1.53 0.40
N ALA A 12 -4.93 -0.75 1.28
CA ALA A 12 -3.51 -0.83 1.57
C ALA A 12 -3.27 -1.87 2.67
N VAL A 13 -2.70 -3.01 2.29
CA VAL A 13 -2.45 -4.13 3.19
C VAL A 13 -0.98 -4.17 3.57
N HIS A 14 -0.68 -4.19 4.87
CA HIS A 14 0.68 -4.47 5.39
C HIS A 14 1.80 -3.53 4.93
N LEU A 15 1.48 -2.25 4.68
CA LEU A 15 2.52 -1.21 4.52
C LEU A 15 3.14 -0.78 5.85
N GLN A 16 3.37 -1.73 6.75
CA GLN A 16 3.89 -1.51 8.09
C GLN A 16 5.40 -1.70 8.10
N HIS A 17 6.08 -0.94 8.96
CA HIS A 17 7.52 -1.07 9.16
C HIS A 17 7.95 -2.52 9.45
N ASP A 18 7.18 -3.27 10.26
CA ASP A 18 7.45 -4.68 10.55
C ASP A 18 7.52 -5.58 9.31
N ILE A 19 6.90 -5.19 8.19
CA ILE A 19 6.86 -5.98 6.96
C ILE A 19 7.89 -5.45 5.95
N ILE A 20 7.88 -4.15 5.69
CA ILE A 20 8.63 -3.55 4.58
C ILE A 20 9.89 -2.79 5.01
N GLY A 21 10.09 -2.58 6.31
CA GLY A 21 11.33 -2.02 6.86
C GLY A 21 12.42 -3.08 6.93
N THR A 22 13.67 -2.68 6.69
CA THR A 22 14.82 -3.61 6.68
C THR A 22 15.11 -4.24 8.05
N ASP A 23 14.75 -3.52 9.11
CA ASP A 23 14.87 -3.90 10.52
C ASP A 23 13.52 -4.31 11.14
N GLY A 24 12.46 -4.39 10.33
CA GLY A 24 11.17 -4.92 10.73
C GLY A 24 11.20 -6.43 10.98
N ALA A 25 10.22 -6.94 11.73
CA ALA A 25 10.10 -8.37 12.06
C ALA A 25 10.18 -9.33 10.85
N PHE A 26 9.70 -8.90 9.67
CA PHE A 26 9.73 -9.63 8.41
C PHE A 26 10.61 -8.94 7.34
N GLY A 27 11.46 -7.99 7.75
CA GLY A 27 12.33 -7.25 6.84
C GLY A 27 13.25 -8.15 6.02
N GLY A 28 13.78 -9.20 6.64
CA GLY A 28 14.60 -10.21 5.95
C GLY A 28 13.85 -11.04 4.89
N VAL A 29 12.51 -10.97 4.86
CA VAL A 29 11.67 -11.68 3.89
C VAL A 29 11.21 -10.74 2.77
N PHE A 30 10.72 -9.54 3.11
CA PHE A 30 10.02 -8.69 2.14
C PHE A 30 10.74 -7.38 1.78
N ALA A 31 11.62 -6.84 2.63
CA ALA A 31 12.14 -5.48 2.46
C ALA A 31 12.91 -5.29 1.15
N ALA A 32 13.74 -6.26 0.76
CA ALA A 32 14.51 -6.18 -0.49
C ALA A 32 13.60 -6.08 -1.73
N GLN A 33 12.57 -6.94 -1.80
CA GLN A 33 11.62 -6.96 -2.92
C GLN A 33 10.68 -5.73 -2.90
N ALA A 34 10.31 -5.24 -1.71
CA ALA A 34 9.53 -4.02 -1.53
C ALA A 34 10.28 -2.77 -2.01
N ALA A 35 11.59 -2.69 -1.71
CA ALA A 35 12.46 -1.62 -2.18
C ALA A 35 12.68 -1.69 -3.69
N GLU A 36 13.03 -2.87 -4.22
CA GLU A 36 13.27 -3.08 -5.66
C GLU A 36 12.06 -2.67 -6.52
N ARG A 37 10.84 -2.95 -6.04
CA ARG A 37 9.59 -2.60 -6.74
C ARG A 37 9.05 -1.21 -6.40
N GLY A 38 9.71 -0.47 -5.51
CA GLY A 38 9.23 0.84 -5.07
C GLY A 38 7.83 0.80 -4.45
N VAL A 39 7.49 -0.27 -3.71
CA VAL A 39 6.12 -0.51 -3.20
C VAL A 39 5.56 0.68 -2.44
N VAL A 40 6.38 1.32 -1.59
CA VAL A 40 5.97 2.50 -0.81
C VAL A 40 5.61 3.66 -1.72
N ALA A 41 6.46 3.99 -2.70
CA ALA A 41 6.26 5.12 -3.59
C ALA A 41 5.02 4.92 -4.48
N VAL A 42 4.90 3.73 -5.10
CA VAL A 42 3.76 3.38 -5.96
C VAL A 42 2.46 3.40 -5.18
N THR A 43 2.46 2.85 -3.96
CA THR A 43 1.25 2.83 -3.15
C THR A 43 0.88 4.23 -2.66
N ALA A 44 1.85 5.07 -2.31
CA ALA A 44 1.58 6.47 -1.95
C ALA A 44 0.89 7.22 -3.09
N GLU A 45 1.42 7.13 -4.31
CA GLU A 45 0.82 7.74 -5.50
C GLU A 45 -0.62 7.24 -5.74
N LEU A 46 -0.83 5.92 -5.65
CA LEU A 46 -2.14 5.32 -5.86
C LEU A 46 -3.17 5.79 -4.82
N LEU A 47 -2.77 5.85 -3.55
CA LEU A 47 -3.67 6.28 -2.48
C LEU A 47 -3.97 7.77 -2.55
N ASP A 48 -3.02 8.60 -2.99
CA ASP A 48 -3.25 10.03 -3.21
C ASP A 48 -4.19 10.28 -4.39
N ALA A 49 -4.05 9.53 -5.48
CA ALA A 49 -4.99 9.57 -6.60
C ALA A 49 -6.39 9.12 -6.17
N ALA A 50 -6.50 8.02 -5.40
CA ALA A 50 -7.76 7.52 -4.88
C ALA A 50 -8.48 8.56 -3.99
N ARG A 51 -7.74 9.18 -3.06
CA ARG A 51 -8.26 10.27 -2.21
C ARG A 51 -8.71 11.47 -3.03
N SER A 52 -7.91 11.88 -4.01
CA SER A 52 -8.23 13.01 -4.90
C SER A 52 -9.50 12.75 -5.71
N ALA A 53 -9.70 11.50 -6.13
CA ALA A 53 -10.91 11.03 -6.81
C ALA A 53 -12.11 10.78 -5.87
N LYS A 54 -11.94 10.97 -4.56
CA LYS A 54 -12.93 10.67 -3.50
C LYS A 54 -13.36 9.20 -3.47
N ALA A 55 -12.50 8.29 -3.93
CA ALA A 55 -12.69 6.86 -3.76
C ALA A 55 -12.41 6.45 -2.30
N THR A 56 -12.95 5.30 -1.88
CA THR A 56 -12.73 4.80 -0.52
C THR A 56 -11.29 4.29 -0.38
N VAL A 57 -10.60 4.70 0.68
CA VAL A 57 -9.27 4.17 1.04
C VAL A 57 -9.34 3.49 2.39
N VAL A 58 -8.91 2.23 2.45
CA VAL A 58 -8.89 1.41 3.66
C VAL A 58 -7.46 0.98 3.97
N TYR A 59 -7.06 1.10 5.24
CA TYR A 59 -5.79 0.57 5.73
C TYR A 59 -6.05 -0.70 6.51
N LEU A 60 -5.31 -1.77 6.17
CA LEU A 60 -5.41 -3.04 6.84
C LEU A 60 -4.05 -3.48 7.37
N ARG A 61 -4.03 -3.78 8.66
CA ARG A 61 -3.02 -4.59 9.32
C ARG A 61 -3.64 -5.95 9.61
N VAL A 62 -3.12 -7.01 9.02
CA VAL A 62 -3.46 -8.38 9.45
C VAL A 62 -2.49 -8.76 10.58
N ALA A 63 -2.97 -9.55 11.55
CA ALA A 63 -2.19 -9.90 12.74
C ALA A 63 -1.01 -10.82 12.42
#